data_AF-A0A800CA59-F1
#
_entry.id   AF-A0A800CA59-F1
#
_cell.length_a   1.000
_cell.length_b   1.000
_cell.length_c   1.000
_cell.angle_alpha   90.00
_cell.angle_beta   90.00
_cell.angle_gamma   90.00
#
_symmetry.space_group_name_H-M   'P 1'
#
loop_
_entity.id
_entity.type
_entity.pdbx_description
1 polymer ?
#
loop_
_entity_poly.entity_id
_entity_poly.type
_entity_poly.pdbx_seq_one_letter_code
_entity_poly.pdbx_strand_id
1 'polypeptide(L)'
;MPDISLVHSFIQRVTDNVSKVILGKEQAIQRTLLALLCEGHLLIEDVPGLGKTMLARSIAKSIGCTFNRIQFTPDMLPSDVTGVSVYNQKSQEFEFR
;
A
#
# COMPACT_ATOMS: atom_id res chain seq x y z
N MET A 1 -19.92 7.98 22.65
CA MET A 1 -19.71 7.30 21.36
C MET A 1 -18.55 7.98 20.66
N PRO A 2 -17.63 7.26 20.00
CA PRO A 2 -16.60 7.90 19.20
C PRO A 2 -17.25 8.80 18.13
N ASP A 3 -16.64 9.94 17.85
CA ASP A 3 -17.14 10.90 16.87
C ASP A 3 -16.92 10.36 15.45
N ILE A 4 -17.98 9.79 14.87
CA ILE A 4 -17.98 9.18 13.52
C ILE A 4 -17.80 10.26 12.43
N SER A 5 -18.09 11.54 12.72
CA SER A 5 -18.00 12.62 11.74
C SER A 5 -16.55 12.84 11.27
N LEU A 6 -15.57 12.63 12.16
CA LEU A 6 -14.15 12.70 11.84
C LEU A 6 -13.76 11.62 10.82
N VAL A 7 -14.20 10.38 11.01
CA VAL A 7 -13.90 9.27 10.11
C VAL A 7 -14.54 9.50 8.74
N HIS A 8 -15.81 9.92 8.73
CA HIS A 8 -16.52 10.22 7.49
C HIS A 8 -15.83 11.34 6.69
N SER A 9 -15.51 12.46 7.35
CA SER A 9 -14.81 13.58 6.70
C SER A 9 -13.41 13.22 6.22
N PHE A 10 -12.69 12.35 6.95
CA PHE A 10 -11.41 11.82 6.50
C PHE A 10 -11.56 10.98 5.23
N ILE A 11 -12.47 10.00 5.23
CA ILE A 11 -12.72 9.13 4.06
C ILE A 11 -13.11 9.97 2.85
N GLN A 12 -14.01 10.95 3.02
CA GLN A 12 -14.45 11.81 1.92
C GLN A 12 -13.27 12.59 1.32
N ARG A 13 -12.46 13.26 2.15
CA ARG A 13 -11.30 14.03 1.67
C ARG A 13 -10.30 13.18 0.90
N VAL A 14 -10.01 11.96 1.39
CA VAL A 14 -9.08 11.06 0.70
C VAL A 14 -9.70 10.54 -0.60
N THR A 15 -10.99 10.17 -0.57
CA THR A 15 -11.72 9.69 -1.76
C THR A 15 -11.76 10.75 -2.85
N ASP A 16 -12.10 12.00 -2.52
CA ASP A 16 -12.14 13.11 -3.46
C ASP A 16 -10.76 13.37 -4.07
N ASN A 17 -9.70 13.30 -3.26
CA ASN A 17 -8.34 13.53 -3.75
C ASN A 17 -7.86 12.42 -4.69
N VAL A 18 -8.09 11.16 -4.33
CA VAL A 18 -7.69 10.00 -5.15
C VAL A 18 -8.54 9.92 -6.43
N SER A 19 -9.80 10.34 -6.38
CA SER A 19 -10.70 10.34 -7.55
C SER A 19 -10.26 11.31 -8.66
N LYS A 20 -9.36 12.26 -8.36
CA LYS A 20 -8.72 13.12 -9.39
C LYS A 20 -7.79 12.33 -10.32
N VAL A 21 -7.30 11.17 -9.89
CA VAL A 21 -6.33 10.34 -10.65
C VAL A 21 -6.87 8.95 -10.97
N ILE A 22 -7.75 8.40 -10.12
CA ILE A 22 -8.43 7.12 -10.36
C ILE A 22 -9.91 7.41 -10.69
N LEU A 23 -10.23 7.42 -11.98
CA LEU A 23 -11.58 7.74 -12.47
C LEU A 23 -12.52 6.54 -12.35
N GLY A 24 -13.75 6.79 -11.87
CA GLY A 24 -14.84 5.80 -11.90
C GLY A 24 -14.66 4.57 -10.99
N LYS A 25 -13.74 4.61 -10.02
CA LYS A 25 -13.46 3.48 -9.11
C LYS A 25 -13.64 3.85 -7.63
N GLU A 26 -14.63 4.68 -7.32
CA GLU A 26 -14.89 5.17 -5.96
C GLU A 26 -15.04 4.02 -4.93
N GLN A 27 -15.80 2.97 -5.27
CA GLN A 27 -15.95 1.80 -4.40
C GLN A 27 -14.61 1.11 -4.10
N ALA A 28 -13.69 1.04 -5.06
CA ALA A 28 -12.37 0.43 -4.84
C ALA A 28 -11.52 1.29 -3.89
N ILE A 29 -11.63 2.62 -4.01
CA ILE A 29 -10.98 3.57 -3.09
C ILE A 29 -11.52 3.38 -1.67
N GLN A 30 -12.85 3.39 -1.51
CA GLN A 30 -13.49 3.23 -0.19
C GLN A 30 -13.18 1.86 0.45
N ARG A 31 -13.19 0.76 -0.31
CA ARG A 31 -12.82 -0.57 0.20
C ARG A 31 -11.36 -0.64 0.63
N THR A 32 -10.47 0.04 -0.09
CA THR A 32 -9.05 0.12 0.31
C THR A 32 -8.89 0.92 1.61
N LEU A 33 -9.60 2.04 1.75
CA LEU A 33 -9.60 2.83 2.98
C LEU A 33 -10.18 2.05 4.16
N LEU A 34 -11.26 1.30 3.95
CA LEU A 34 -11.83 0.42 4.97
C LEU A 34 -10.80 -0.61 5.44
N ALA A 35 -10.18 -1.34 4.50
CA ALA A 35 -9.16 -2.34 4.83
C ALA A 35 -7.99 -1.71 5.61
N LEU A 36 -7.51 -0.54 5.17
CA LEU A 36 -6.42 0.18 5.84
C LEU A 36 -6.78 0.60 7.27
N LEU A 37 -7.96 1.18 7.47
CA LEU A 37 -8.42 1.65 8.79
C LEU A 37 -8.68 0.49 9.76
N CYS A 38 -8.98 -0.70 9.25
CA CYS A 38 -9.14 -1.91 10.03
C CYS A 38 -7.83 -2.72 10.17
N GLU A 39 -6.68 -2.18 9.75
CA GLU A 39 -5.39 -2.88 9.74
C GLU A 39 -5.41 -4.22 8.97
N GLY A 40 -6.28 -4.32 7.96
CA GLY A 40 -6.46 -5.50 7.13
C GLY A 40 -5.60 -5.51 5.87
N HIS A 41 -5.72 -6.61 5.11
CA HIS A 41 -5.08 -6.78 3.81
C HIS A 41 -6.13 -6.80 2.68
N LEU A 42 -5.77 -6.27 1.52
CA LEU A 42 -6.64 -6.22 0.35
C LEU A 42 -6.04 -7.00 -0.81
N LEU A 43 -6.78 -7.97 -1.33
CA LEU A 43 -6.51 -8.58 -2.62
C LEU A 43 -7.27 -7.82 -3.72
N ILE A 44 -6.55 -7.41 -4.78
CA ILE A 44 -7.15 -6.71 -5.92
C ILE A 44 -7.00 -7.57 -7.17
N GLU A 45 -8.09 -8.24 -7.54
CA GLU A 45 -8.20 -8.99 -8.80
C GLU A 45 -8.78 -8.07 -9.86
N ASP A 46 -7.97 -7.78 -10.89
CA ASP A 46 -8.41 -6.98 -12.04
C ASP A 46 -7.50 -7.28 -13.22
N VAL A 47 -7.88 -6.90 -14.45
CA VAL A 47 -7.00 -7.12 -15.61
C VAL A 47 -5.77 -6.19 -15.59
N PRO A 48 -4.63 -6.58 -16.17
CA PRO A 48 -3.41 -5.76 -16.19
C PRO A 48 -3.67 -4.36 -16.76
N GLY A 49 -2.98 -3.35 -16.21
CA GLY A 49 -3.06 -1.96 -16.71
C GLY A 49 -4.18 -1.09 -16.14
N LEU A 50 -5.12 -1.63 -15.35
CA LEU A 50 -6.25 -0.85 -14.80
C LEU A 50 -5.95 -0.05 -13.52
N GLY A 51 -4.71 0.40 -13.35
CA GLY A 51 -4.38 1.36 -12.30
C GLY A 51 -4.31 0.79 -10.87
N LYS A 52 -4.25 -0.55 -10.67
CA LYS A 52 -4.07 -1.17 -9.33
C LYS A 52 -2.90 -0.57 -8.54
N THR A 53 -1.74 -0.45 -9.18
CA THR A 53 -0.55 0.19 -8.58
C THR A 53 -0.79 1.67 -8.30
N MET A 54 -1.50 2.37 -9.19
CA MET A 54 -1.81 3.79 -9.02
C MET A 54 -2.79 4.00 -7.87
N LEU A 55 -3.76 3.11 -7.64
CA LEU A 55 -4.68 3.17 -6.50
C LEU A 55 -3.89 3.14 -5.19
N ALA A 56 -3.07 2.11 -4.98
CA ALA A 56 -2.28 1.96 -3.77
C ALA A 56 -1.33 3.15 -3.56
N ARG A 57 -0.64 3.59 -4.60
CA ARG A 57 0.28 4.74 -4.56
C ARG A 57 -0.46 6.06 -4.25
N SER A 58 -1.62 6.28 -4.85
CA SER A 58 -2.40 7.52 -4.68
C SER A 58 -2.99 7.62 -3.29
N ILE A 59 -3.44 6.51 -2.71
CA ILE A 59 -3.88 6.44 -1.32
C ILE A 59 -2.71 6.76 -0.39
N ALA A 60 -1.58 6.05 -0.51
CA ALA A 60 -0.40 6.30 0.32
C ALA A 60 0.03 7.77 0.29
N LYS A 61 0.12 8.37 -0.92
CA LYS A 61 0.45 9.78 -1.08
C LYS A 61 -0.58 10.73 -0.44
N SER A 62 -1.87 10.39 -0.49
CA SER A 62 -2.94 11.22 0.07
C SER A 62 -2.93 11.27 1.60
N ILE A 63 -2.36 10.24 2.25
CA ILE A 63 -2.29 10.13 3.71
C ILE A 63 -0.86 10.33 4.26
N GLY A 64 0.09 10.68 3.41
CA GLY A 64 1.49 10.91 3.81
C GLY A 64 2.29 9.64 4.13
N CYS A 65 1.84 8.47 3.66
CA CYS A 65 2.56 7.20 3.83
C CYS A 65 3.57 6.95 2.69
N THR A 66 4.53 6.07 2.96
CA THR A 66 5.41 5.50 1.94
C THR A 66 4.67 4.44 1.13
N PHE A 67 5.07 4.29 -0.14
CA PHE A 67 4.56 3.25 -1.02
C PHE A 67 5.71 2.42 -1.55
N ASN A 68 5.71 1.13 -1.21
CA ASN A 68 6.69 0.17 -1.70
C ASN A 68 5.96 -0.87 -2.57
N ARG A 69 6.60 -1.28 -3.66
CA ARG A 69 6.06 -2.28 -4.59
C ARG A 69 7.05 -3.42 -4.71
N ILE A 70 6.58 -4.63 -4.44
CA ILE A 70 7.32 -5.87 -4.68
C ILE A 70 6.65 -6.58 -5.86
N GLN A 71 7.43 -6.89 -6.90
CA GLN A 71 6.97 -7.73 -8.00
C GLN A 71 7.37 -9.16 -7.67
N PHE A 72 6.37 -10.02 -7.46
CA PHE A 72 6.62 -11.45 -7.29
C PHE A 72 7.05 -12.05 -8.63
N THR A 73 8.09 -12.87 -8.57
CA THR A 73 8.61 -13.69 -9.67
C THR A 73 8.66 -15.15 -9.20
N PRO A 74 8.63 -16.14 -10.11
CA PRO A 74 8.68 -17.55 -9.71
C PRO A 74 9.96 -17.92 -8.96
N ASP A 75 11.05 -17.17 -9.17
CA ASP A 75 12.36 -17.42 -8.56
C ASP A 75 12.56 -16.65 -7.25
N MET A 76 11.59 -15.84 -6.82
CA MET A 76 11.72 -15.01 -5.61
C MET A 76 11.84 -15.89 -4.37
N LEU A 77 12.86 -15.64 -3.56
CA LEU A 77 13.10 -16.31 -2.29
C LEU A 77 12.42 -15.52 -1.14
N PRO A 78 12.02 -16.18 -0.05
CA PRO A 78 11.50 -15.48 1.13
C PRO A 78 12.45 -14.42 1.70
N SER A 79 13.76 -14.64 1.55
CA SER A 79 14.82 -13.69 1.90
C SER A 79 14.73 -12.37 1.14
N ASP A 80 14.19 -12.36 -0.08
CA ASP A 80 14.09 -11.15 -0.90
C ASP A 80 13.02 -10.17 -0.38
N VAL A 81 12.11 -10.66 0.48
CA VAL A 81 11.05 -9.86 1.10
C VAL A 81 11.34 -9.59 2.58
N THR A 82 11.86 -10.60 3.28
CA THR A 82 12.11 -10.52 4.72
C THR A 82 13.48 -9.97 5.09
N GLY A 83 14.43 -9.98 4.15
CA GLY A 83 15.83 -9.59 4.37
C GLY A 83 16.71 -10.74 4.84
N VAL A 84 18.04 -10.56 4.76
CA VAL A 84 19.05 -11.52 5.22
C VAL A 84 20.22 -10.84 5.91
N SER A 85 20.82 -11.52 6.90
CA SER A 85 22.08 -11.09 7.49
C SER A 85 23.26 -11.54 6.64
N VAL A 86 24.00 -10.59 6.07
CA VAL A 86 25.18 -10.82 5.25
C VAL A 86 26.44 -10.45 6.03
N TYR A 87 27.40 -11.36 6.11
CA TYR A 87 28.69 -11.07 6.72
C TYR A 87 29.51 -10.13 5.85
N ASN A 88 29.84 -8.95 6.37
CA ASN A 88 30.73 -7.99 5.73
C ASN A 88 32.17 -8.25 6.18
N GLN A 89 33.01 -8.76 5.27
CA GLN A 89 34.40 -9.10 5.55
C GLN A 89 35.27 -7.89 5.93
N LYS A 90 34.90 -6.67 5.51
CA LYS A 90 35.68 -5.45 5.83
C LYS A 90 35.47 -5.00 7.26
N SER A 91 34.21 -5.03 7.73
CA SER A 91 33.88 -4.70 9.13
C SER A 91 34.00 -5.90 10.07
N GLN A 92 34.05 -7.13 9.52
CA GLN A 92 33.96 -8.39 10.28
C GLN A 92 32.65 -8.52 11.06
N GLU A 93 31.58 -7.90 10.56
CA GLU A 93 30.26 -7.86 11.20
C GLU A 93 29.16 -8.38 10.27
N PHE A 94 28.05 -8.85 10.83
CA PHE A 94 26.85 -9.19 10.07
C PHE A 94 25.98 -7.95 9.87
N GLU A 95 25.72 -7.60 8.61
CA GLU A 95 24.82 -6.50 8.22
C GLU A 95 23.49 -7.08 7.72
N PHE A 96 22.38 -6.55 8.21
CA PHE A 96 21.07 -6.89 7.67
C PHE A 96 20.85 -6.14 6.34
N ARG A 97 20.47 -6.87 5.29
CA ARG A 97 20.18 -6.34 3.95
C ARG A 97 18.82 -6.79 3.46
#